data_AF-A0A7W0VU35-F1
#
_entry.id   AF-A0A7W0VU35-F1
#
_cell.length_a   1.000
_cell.length_b   1.000
_cell.length_c   1.000
_cell.angle_alpha   90.00
_cell.angle_beta   90.00
_cell.angle_gamma   90.00
#
_symmetry.space_group_name_H-M   'P 1'
#
loop_
_entity.id
_entity.type
_entity.pdbx_description
1 polymer ?
#
loop_
_entity_poly.entity_id
_entity_poly.type
_entity_poly.pdbx_seq_one_letter_code
_entity_poly.pdbx_strand_id
1 'polypeptide(L)'
;MFPTRVYHYRDPAAVILGLKELRKQGLTPRGLLFIGLDPRGETYIAVPEDLDAVVNIRVGDKMSLISPLEGRYFNFDAIHRLPGDTVLWNGDRRLSDTGSAPEVACAISEWLKGSSAKNVFLGCSPHVPGSWWTIDHVSAVTELHMLGYLDCVVTSSGILARKIDSTKLYHLEFSALAQHGTPTEGWQEVFTSELGNILLTERRVLNYRLVLTCERGLVEIDVSHLPDLVIETARVPMRSGFGVVGRIDGGAFAVTSGIVEPWGLTNMSPAMLVGSPTESLLELPRTLRAMPLED
;
A
#
# COMPACT_ATOMS: atom_id res chain seq x y z
N MET A 1 15.65 -15.06 0.82
CA MET A 1 15.39 -14.16 1.96
C MET A 1 16.56 -13.18 2.04
N PHE A 2 16.31 -11.87 1.99
CA PHE A 2 17.36 -10.87 2.16
C PHE A 2 17.71 -10.79 3.65
N PRO A 3 18.99 -10.81 4.05
CA PRO A 3 19.37 -10.50 5.42
C PRO A 3 18.88 -9.10 5.79
N THR A 4 18.15 -8.99 6.90
CA THR A 4 17.53 -7.73 7.33
C THR A 4 18.07 -7.29 8.69
N ARG A 5 18.38 -6.00 8.81
CA ARG A 5 18.68 -5.35 10.08
C ARG A 5 17.45 -4.58 10.58
N VAL A 6 17.14 -4.74 11.86
CA VAL A 6 16.05 -4.02 12.52
C VAL A 6 16.63 -2.91 13.40
N TYR A 7 16.17 -1.68 13.18
CA TYR A 7 16.46 -0.51 14.01
C TYR A 7 15.27 -0.21 14.91
N HIS A 8 15.53 0.01 16.19
CA HIS A 8 14.52 0.29 17.20
C HIS A 8 14.64 1.73 17.71
N TYR A 9 13.51 2.43 17.75
CA TYR A 9 13.40 3.80 18.25
C TYR A 9 12.27 3.88 19.28
N ARG A 10 12.60 4.28 20.50
CA ARG A 10 11.61 4.45 21.57
C ARG A 10 10.80 5.74 21.46
N ASP A 11 11.36 6.74 20.80
CA ASP A 11 10.77 8.06 20.60
C ASP A 11 10.53 8.27 19.09
N PRO A 12 9.31 8.60 18.65
CA PRO A 12 9.03 8.90 17.25
C PRO A 12 9.90 10.04 16.68
N ALA A 13 10.30 11.01 17.50
CA ALA A 13 11.21 12.07 17.08
C ALA A 13 12.63 11.55 16.76
N ALA A 14 13.04 10.41 17.34
CA ALA A 14 14.32 9.77 17.02
C ALA A 14 14.30 9.10 15.64
N VAL A 15 13.13 8.76 15.10
CA VAL A 15 12.97 8.10 13.79
C VAL A 15 13.57 8.95 12.68
N ILE A 16 13.25 10.25 12.63
CA ILE A 16 13.78 11.13 11.58
C ILE A 16 15.31 11.27 11.66
N LEU A 17 15.88 11.30 12.86
CA LEU A 17 17.33 11.37 13.05
C LEU A 17 18.01 10.07 12.60
N GLY A 18 17.46 8.92 12.98
CA GLY A 18 17.94 7.61 12.55
C GLY A 18 17.88 7.44 11.03
N LEU A 19 16.77 7.82 10.40
CA LEU A 19 16.61 7.78 8.95
C LEU A 19 17.59 8.72 8.22
N LYS A 20 17.85 9.90 8.77
CA LYS A 20 18.87 10.82 8.22
C LYS A 20 20.26 10.21 8.29
N GLU A 21 20.59 9.48 9.35
CA GLU A 21 21.87 8.79 9.47
C GLU A 21 21.98 7.62 8.49
N LEU A 22 20.93 6.80 8.38
CA LEU A 22 20.87 5.69 7.42
C LEU A 22 20.98 6.19 5.97
N ARG A 23 20.41 7.36 5.65
CA ARG A 23 20.58 7.99 4.33
C ARG A 23 22.05 8.27 4.01
N LYS A 24 22.84 8.77 4.98
CA LYS A 24 24.28 8.98 4.78
C LYS A 24 25.04 7.69 4.49
N GLN A 25 24.51 6.57 4.99
CA GLN A 25 25.02 5.22 4.76
C GLN A 25 24.50 4.59 3.45
N GLY A 26 23.68 5.30 2.67
CA GLY A 26 23.18 4.84 1.38
C GLY A 26 21.72 4.37 1.37
N LEU A 27 21.01 4.42 2.50
CA LEU A 27 19.60 4.01 2.54
C LEU A 27 18.74 4.93 1.66
N THR A 28 18.05 4.34 0.70
CA THR A 28 17.02 5.00 -0.11
C THR A 28 15.62 4.60 0.37
N PRO A 29 14.56 5.32 -0.02
CA PRO A 29 13.17 4.92 0.29
C PRO A 29 12.80 3.50 -0.15
N ARG A 30 13.45 2.99 -1.20
CA ARG A 30 13.28 1.59 -1.62
C ARG A 30 13.85 0.61 -0.60
N GLY A 31 14.80 1.00 0.23
CA GLY A 31 15.42 0.14 1.24
C GLY A 31 14.65 0.04 2.55
N LEU A 32 13.58 0.82 2.74
CA LEU A 32 12.66 0.60 3.85
C LEU A 32 11.80 -0.63 3.54
N LEU A 33 12.04 -1.74 4.24
CA LEU A 33 11.34 -3.00 3.99
C LEU A 33 10.08 -3.11 4.83
N PHE A 34 10.19 -2.90 6.14
CA PHE A 34 9.06 -2.94 7.06
C PHE A 34 9.16 -1.80 8.06
N ILE A 35 8.01 -1.27 8.47
CA ILE A 35 7.89 -0.36 9.59
C ILE A 35 6.74 -0.89 10.44
N GLY A 36 7.05 -1.22 11.69
CA GLY A 36 6.08 -1.73 12.65
C GLY A 36 6.15 -0.96 13.96
N LEU A 37 5.00 -0.81 14.61
CA LEU A 37 4.89 -0.26 15.96
C LEU A 37 4.53 -1.37 16.93
N ASP A 38 5.17 -1.40 18.08
CA ASP A 38 4.72 -2.25 19.17
C ASP A 38 3.50 -1.63 19.90
N PRO A 39 2.84 -2.33 20.83
CA PRO A 39 1.69 -1.79 21.56
C PRO A 39 1.99 -0.58 22.44
N ARG A 40 3.27 -0.22 22.63
CA ARG A 40 3.71 0.97 23.38
C ARG A 40 4.00 2.15 22.44
N GLY A 41 3.86 1.96 21.13
CA GLY A 41 4.17 2.96 20.12
C GLY A 41 5.65 3.08 19.79
N GLU A 42 6.51 2.16 20.24
CA GLU A 42 7.92 2.13 19.86
C GLU A 42 8.06 1.68 18.40
N THR A 43 8.97 2.32 17.66
CA THR A 43 9.11 2.12 16.21
C THR A 43 10.22 1.13 15.87
N TYR A 44 9.91 0.20 14.98
CA TYR A 44 10.83 -0.80 14.45
C TYR A 44 10.91 -0.66 12.94
N ILE A 45 12.11 -0.40 12.42
CA ILE A 45 12.36 -0.21 10.99
C ILE A 45 13.29 -1.32 10.51
N ALA A 46 12.81 -2.16 9.60
CA ALA A 46 13.60 -3.18 8.94
C ALA A 46 14.15 -2.66 7.61
N VAL A 47 15.46 -2.83 7.41
CA VAL A 47 16.19 -2.49 6.18
C VAL A 47 17.10 -3.66 5.78
N PRO A 48 17.59 -3.75 4.54
CA PRO A 48 18.62 -4.73 4.19
C PRO A 48 19.89 -4.52 5.02
N GLU A 49 20.59 -5.60 5.36
CA GLU A 49 21.95 -5.48 5.95
C GLU A 49 22.93 -4.85 4.96
N ASP A 50 22.83 -5.24 3.69
CA ASP A 50 23.57 -4.65 2.58
C ASP A 50 22.72 -3.56 1.90
N LEU A 51 23.04 -2.30 2.18
CA LEU A 51 22.32 -1.14 1.63
C LEU A 51 22.57 -0.94 0.13
N ASP A 52 23.64 -1.49 -0.43
CA ASP A 52 23.90 -1.43 -1.87
C ASP A 52 22.95 -2.36 -2.64
N ALA A 53 22.46 -3.44 -2.01
CA ALA A 53 21.48 -4.35 -2.61
C ALA A 53 20.10 -3.69 -2.84
N VAL A 54 19.83 -2.54 -2.22
CA VAL A 54 18.54 -1.81 -2.30
C VAL A 54 18.19 -1.39 -3.73
N VAL A 55 19.19 -1.12 -4.59
CA VAL A 55 18.93 -0.66 -5.97
C VAL A 55 18.14 -1.66 -6.80
N ASN A 56 18.20 -2.94 -6.45
CA ASN A 56 17.54 -4.03 -7.17
C ASN A 56 16.14 -4.37 -6.62
N ILE A 57 15.75 -3.84 -5.46
CA ILE A 57 14.48 -4.19 -4.81
C ILE A 57 13.34 -3.39 -5.46
N ARG A 58 12.43 -4.10 -6.14
CA ARG A 58 11.20 -3.52 -6.69
C ARG A 58 10.08 -3.60 -5.66
N VAL A 59 9.03 -2.81 -5.84
CA VAL A 59 7.89 -2.79 -4.90
C VAL A 59 7.21 -4.16 -4.83
N GLY A 60 7.01 -4.84 -5.95
CA GLY A 60 6.46 -6.20 -5.96
C GLY A 60 7.32 -7.20 -5.20
N ASP A 61 8.66 -7.08 -5.25
CA ASP A 61 9.57 -7.95 -4.51
C ASP A 61 9.43 -7.76 -2.99
N LYS A 62 9.05 -6.57 -2.53
CA LYS A 62 8.79 -6.34 -1.10
C LYS A 62 7.57 -7.10 -0.60
N MET A 63 6.58 -7.32 -1.46
CA MET A 63 5.33 -8.00 -1.08
C MET A 63 5.54 -9.46 -0.73
N SER A 64 6.60 -10.09 -1.27
CA SER A 64 6.97 -11.47 -0.99
C SER A 64 7.90 -11.62 0.22
N LEU A 65 8.34 -10.51 0.82
CA LEU A 65 9.16 -10.56 2.01
C LEU A 65 8.33 -10.95 3.23
N ILE A 66 8.94 -11.74 4.10
CA ILE A 66 8.41 -12.05 5.42
C ILE A 66 8.96 -11.00 6.39
N SER A 67 8.09 -10.44 7.22
CA SER A 67 8.52 -9.46 8.24
C SER A 67 9.47 -10.13 9.23
N PRO A 68 10.64 -9.51 9.54
CA PRO A 68 11.54 -10.01 10.57
C PRO A 68 11.07 -9.66 12.00
N LEU A 69 9.93 -8.97 12.14
CA LEU A 69 9.41 -8.54 13.43
C LEU A 69 8.58 -9.66 14.06
N GLU A 70 9.13 -10.34 15.06
CA GLU A 70 8.45 -11.42 15.79
C GLU A 70 7.63 -10.88 16.97
N GLY A 71 6.31 -11.08 16.92
CA GLY A 71 5.41 -10.70 18.01
C GLY A 71 4.25 -9.83 17.55
N ARG A 72 3.67 -9.07 18.48
CA ARG A 72 2.52 -8.22 18.19
C ARG A 72 2.98 -6.85 17.73
N TYR A 73 3.10 -6.70 16.41
CA TYR A 73 3.42 -5.42 15.76
C TYR A 73 2.27 -4.97 14.85
N PHE A 74 2.06 -3.67 14.78
CA PHE A 74 1.13 -3.01 13.87
C PHE A 74 1.94 -2.40 12.73
N ASN A 75 1.74 -2.90 11.51
CA ASN A 75 2.61 -2.59 10.38
C ASN A 75 2.02 -1.50 9.49
N PHE A 76 2.89 -0.63 8.98
CA PHE A 76 2.56 0.25 7.86
C PHE A 76 2.71 -0.53 6.54
N ASP A 77 1.84 -0.25 5.58
CA ASP A 77 1.91 -0.77 4.21
C ASP A 77 2.52 0.23 3.24
N ALA A 78 2.11 1.49 3.37
CA ALA A 78 2.59 2.57 2.53
C ALA A 78 2.47 3.91 3.25
N ILE A 79 3.41 4.82 2.95
CA ILE A 79 3.40 6.19 3.45
C ILE A 79 3.65 7.11 2.26
N HIS A 80 2.77 8.08 2.08
CA HIS A 80 2.70 8.96 0.93
C HIS A 80 2.85 10.41 1.37
N ARG A 81 3.74 11.13 0.70
CA ARG A 81 3.83 12.58 0.76
C ARG A 81 3.01 13.18 -0.39
N LEU A 82 1.91 13.83 -0.03
CA LEU A 82 0.97 14.44 -0.95
C LEU A 82 1.30 15.92 -1.20
N PRO A 83 0.61 16.59 -2.16
CA PRO A 83 0.68 18.05 -2.30
C PRO A 83 0.35 18.77 -0.98
N GLY A 84 0.97 19.94 -0.78
CA GLY A 84 0.87 20.68 0.49
C GLY A 84 1.61 20.02 1.65
N ASP A 85 2.49 19.05 1.39
CA ASP A 85 3.22 18.24 2.37
C ASP A 85 2.32 17.44 3.34
N THR A 86 1.04 17.29 3.01
CA THR A 86 0.11 16.42 3.74
C THR A 86 0.52 14.95 3.60
N VAL A 87 0.11 14.14 4.56
CA VAL A 87 0.56 12.74 4.69
C VAL A 87 -0.65 11.82 4.62
N LEU A 88 -0.55 10.81 3.77
CA LEU A 88 -1.48 9.68 3.71
C LEU A 88 -0.70 8.41 4.01
N TRP A 89 -1.22 7.54 4.87
CA TRP A 89 -0.64 6.21 5.08
C TRP A 89 -1.70 5.12 5.11
N ASN A 90 -1.26 3.92 4.73
CA ASN A 90 -2.03 2.68 4.80
C ASN A 90 -1.32 1.70 5.74
N GLY A 91 -2.05 0.75 6.32
CA GLY A 91 -1.49 -0.31 7.15
C GLY A 91 -2.52 -0.91 8.11
N ASP A 92 -2.02 -1.52 9.18
CA ASP A 92 -2.83 -2.13 10.23
C ASP A 92 -3.75 -1.12 10.89
N ARG A 93 -5.06 -1.35 10.85
CA ARG A 93 -6.07 -0.48 11.46
C ARG A 93 -5.76 -0.15 12.93
N ARG A 94 -5.08 -1.04 13.64
CA ARG A 94 -4.67 -0.87 15.04
C ARG A 94 -3.48 0.08 15.22
N LEU A 95 -2.93 0.64 14.16
CA LEU A 95 -1.96 1.75 14.27
C LEU A 95 -2.56 2.94 15.05
N SER A 96 -3.88 3.13 15.02
CA SER A 96 -4.57 4.13 15.87
C SER A 96 -4.38 3.89 17.37
N ASP A 97 -4.17 2.63 17.80
CA ASP A 97 -4.02 2.27 19.21
C ASP A 97 -2.66 2.72 19.79
N THR A 98 -1.69 3.05 18.94
CA THR A 98 -0.30 3.31 19.35
C THR A 98 -0.02 4.74 19.78
N GLY A 99 -0.85 5.69 19.35
CA GLY A 99 -0.63 7.13 19.51
C GLY A 99 0.52 7.72 18.65
N SER A 100 1.58 6.96 18.38
CA SER A 100 2.78 7.44 17.68
C SER A 100 2.73 7.30 16.16
N ALA A 101 1.78 6.55 15.61
CA ALA A 101 1.69 6.33 14.16
C ALA A 101 1.70 7.60 13.30
N PRO A 102 0.99 8.69 13.66
CA PRO A 102 1.01 9.93 12.88
C PRO A 102 2.39 10.59 12.86
N GLU A 103 3.07 10.62 14.01
CA GLU A 103 4.42 11.19 14.14
C GLU A 103 5.42 10.42 13.28
N VAL A 104 5.35 9.08 13.28
CA VAL A 104 6.20 8.23 12.45
C VAL A 104 5.90 8.42 10.96
N ALA A 105 4.64 8.49 10.57
CA ALA A 105 4.24 8.75 9.18
C ALA A 105 4.76 10.12 8.70
N CYS A 106 4.63 11.16 9.52
CA CYS A 106 5.17 12.49 9.24
C CYS A 106 6.71 12.51 9.20
N ALA A 107 7.39 11.80 10.11
CA ALA A 107 8.84 11.67 10.08
C ALA A 107 9.34 11.02 8.77
N ILE A 108 8.65 9.98 8.30
CA ILE A 108 8.95 9.34 7.02
C ILE A 108 8.66 10.29 5.84
N SER A 109 7.52 10.99 5.85
CA SER A 109 7.17 11.99 4.83
C SER A 109 8.21 13.11 4.73
N GLU A 110 8.66 13.64 5.87
CA GLU A 110 9.69 14.67 5.94
C GLU A 110 11.04 14.14 5.44
N TRP A 111 11.41 12.92 5.83
CA TRP A 111 12.61 12.28 5.31
C TRP A 111 12.56 12.20 3.77
N LEU A 112 11.42 11.85 3.17
CA LEU A 112 11.25 11.75 1.71
C LEU A 112 11.51 13.06 0.95
N LYS A 113 11.42 14.24 1.58
CA LYS A 113 11.75 15.52 0.91
C LYS A 113 13.16 15.57 0.35
N GLY A 114 14.10 14.84 0.95
CA GLY A 114 15.48 14.69 0.44
C GLY A 114 15.67 13.55 -0.56
N SER A 115 14.59 13.01 -1.14
CA SER A 115 14.62 11.92 -2.13
C SER A 115 13.82 12.29 -3.37
N SER A 116 14.11 11.60 -4.49
CA SER A 116 13.27 11.66 -5.70
C SER A 116 11.92 10.95 -5.51
N ALA A 117 11.81 10.04 -4.55
CA ALA A 117 10.57 9.34 -4.26
C ALA A 117 9.68 10.17 -3.32
N LYS A 118 8.39 10.24 -3.64
CA LYS A 118 7.35 10.86 -2.79
C LYS A 118 6.62 9.86 -1.90
N ASN A 119 6.88 8.56 -2.07
CA ASN A 119 6.16 7.50 -1.39
C ASN A 119 7.13 6.40 -0.97
N VAL A 120 6.78 5.72 0.12
CA VAL A 120 7.40 4.46 0.54
C VAL A 120 6.33 3.37 0.48
N PHE A 121 6.69 2.26 -0.14
CA PHE A 121 5.91 1.02 -0.09
C PHE A 121 6.70 0.00 0.72
N LEU A 122 6.04 -0.61 1.69
CA LEU A 122 6.61 -1.56 2.65
C LEU A 122 6.14 -2.97 2.31
N GLY A 123 6.74 -3.99 2.90
CA GLY A 123 6.34 -5.38 2.70
C GLY A 123 4.91 -5.66 3.15
N CYS A 124 4.39 -6.81 2.76
CA CYS A 124 3.04 -7.22 3.14
C CYS A 124 3.09 -7.96 4.47
N SER A 125 2.23 -7.57 5.42
CA SER A 125 2.00 -8.32 6.67
C SER A 125 0.49 -8.50 6.84
N PRO A 126 -0.03 -9.66 7.30
CA PRO A 126 -1.47 -9.85 7.44
C PRO A 126 -2.07 -8.94 8.53
N HIS A 127 -3.08 -8.13 8.17
CA HIS A 127 -3.79 -7.25 9.11
C HIS A 127 -5.16 -6.81 8.55
N VAL A 128 -5.98 -6.18 9.40
CA VAL A 128 -7.20 -5.48 8.97
C VAL A 128 -6.79 -4.12 8.42
N PRO A 129 -7.12 -3.77 7.17
CA PRO A 129 -6.61 -2.55 6.54
C PRO A 129 -7.23 -1.30 7.16
N GLY A 130 -6.40 -0.27 7.26
CA GLY A 130 -6.78 1.10 7.57
C GLY A 130 -6.04 2.07 6.66
N SER A 131 -6.66 3.23 6.47
CA SER A 131 -6.09 4.39 5.78
C SER A 131 -6.31 5.62 6.64
N TRP A 132 -5.31 6.50 6.69
CA TRP A 132 -5.31 7.71 7.49
C TRP A 132 -4.67 8.86 6.74
N TRP A 133 -5.13 10.07 7.05
CA TRP A 133 -4.59 11.29 6.50
C TRP A 133 -4.34 12.33 7.60
N THR A 134 -3.29 13.12 7.46
CA THR A 134 -3.04 14.29 8.31
C THR A 134 -2.32 15.38 7.53
N ILE A 135 -2.40 16.62 8.00
CA ILE A 135 -1.58 17.73 7.51
C ILE A 135 -0.15 17.59 8.03
N ASP A 136 -0.01 17.33 9.32
CA ASP A 136 1.26 17.19 10.03
C ASP A 136 1.09 16.34 11.31
N HIS A 137 2.13 16.29 12.13
CA HIS A 137 2.17 15.46 13.33
C HIS A 137 1.37 16.03 14.51
N VAL A 138 0.94 17.30 14.47
CA VAL A 138 0.14 17.94 15.54
C VAL A 138 -1.33 18.11 15.16
N SER A 139 -1.64 18.00 13.87
CA SER A 139 -2.99 18.08 13.34
C SER A 139 -3.80 16.84 13.67
N ALA A 140 -5.13 17.01 13.72
CA ALA A 140 -6.04 15.90 13.87
C ALA A 140 -5.89 14.93 12.69
N VAL A 141 -5.86 13.64 13.00
CA VAL A 141 -5.80 12.58 12.01
C VAL A 141 -7.20 12.26 11.52
N THR A 142 -7.38 12.26 10.20
CA THR A 142 -8.61 11.78 9.56
C THR A 142 -8.47 10.27 9.30
N GLU A 143 -9.26 9.48 10.02
CA GLU A 143 -9.38 8.04 9.82
C GLU A 143 -10.30 7.72 8.63
N LEU A 144 -9.72 7.60 7.43
CA LEU A 144 -10.49 7.39 6.19
C LEU A 144 -11.32 6.11 6.21
N HIS A 145 -10.83 5.08 6.89
CA HIS A 145 -11.53 3.82 7.05
C HIS A 145 -12.81 3.93 7.89
N MET A 146 -12.90 4.91 8.80
CA MET A 146 -14.14 5.22 9.53
C MET A 146 -15.19 5.89 8.64
N LEU A 147 -14.75 6.52 7.55
CA LEU A 147 -15.62 7.03 6.46
C LEU A 147 -15.94 5.95 5.41
N GLY A 148 -15.45 4.73 5.63
CA GLY A 148 -15.61 3.58 4.76
C GLY A 148 -14.54 3.44 3.68
N TYR A 149 -13.60 4.38 3.53
CA TYR A 149 -12.57 4.34 2.49
C TYR A 149 -11.36 3.51 2.93
N LEU A 150 -10.99 2.53 2.10
CA LEU A 150 -9.88 1.60 2.33
C LEU A 150 -8.94 1.55 1.12
N ASP A 151 -7.73 1.06 1.39
CA ASP A 151 -6.66 0.84 0.42
C ASP A 151 -6.45 2.05 -0.50
N CYS A 152 -6.21 3.21 0.13
CA CYS A 152 -6.04 4.47 -0.60
C CYS A 152 -4.80 4.44 -1.48
N VAL A 153 -4.95 4.68 -2.78
CA VAL A 153 -3.87 4.69 -3.77
C VAL A 153 -3.70 6.09 -4.33
N VAL A 154 -2.48 6.61 -4.28
CA VAL A 154 -2.16 7.94 -4.81
C VAL A 154 -1.95 7.90 -6.32
N THR A 155 -2.63 8.79 -7.04
CA THR A 155 -2.51 8.99 -8.49
C THR A 155 -1.81 10.33 -8.79
N SER A 156 -1.70 10.69 -10.07
CA SER A 156 -1.19 12.01 -10.48
C SER A 156 -2.16 13.15 -10.18
N SER A 157 -3.48 12.88 -10.12
CA SER A 157 -4.53 13.89 -9.96
C SER A 157 -5.22 13.84 -8.59
N GLY A 158 -5.03 12.78 -7.80
CA GLY A 158 -5.71 12.64 -6.52
C GLY A 158 -5.44 11.32 -5.80
N ILE A 159 -6.45 10.88 -5.05
CA ILE A 159 -6.44 9.66 -4.25
C ILE A 159 -7.59 8.77 -4.72
N LEU A 160 -7.30 7.52 -5.08
CA LEU A 160 -8.30 6.49 -5.29
C LEU A 160 -8.53 5.71 -3.99
N ALA A 161 -9.75 5.27 -3.76
CA ALA A 161 -10.07 4.39 -2.65
C ALA A 161 -11.27 3.50 -2.98
N ARG A 162 -11.26 2.27 -2.46
CA ARG A 162 -12.48 1.44 -2.44
C ARG A 162 -13.28 1.71 -1.16
N LYS A 163 -14.50 1.18 -1.08
CA LYS A 163 -15.26 1.09 0.17
C LYS A 163 -15.53 -0.36 0.59
N ILE A 164 -15.74 -0.56 1.89
CA ILE A 164 -16.26 -1.84 2.42
C ILE A 164 -17.61 -2.13 1.76
N ASP A 165 -17.85 -3.39 1.39
CA ASP A 165 -19.12 -3.85 0.78
C ASP A 165 -19.57 -3.03 -0.43
N SER A 166 -18.62 -2.59 -1.25
CA SER A 166 -18.90 -1.76 -2.41
C SER A 166 -18.23 -2.30 -3.66
N THR A 167 -19.00 -2.30 -4.76
CA THR A 167 -18.52 -2.56 -6.11
C THR A 167 -17.79 -1.35 -6.72
N LYS A 168 -17.72 -0.22 -6.00
CA LYS A 168 -17.34 1.08 -6.55
C LYS A 168 -15.95 1.53 -6.13
N LEU A 169 -15.25 2.15 -7.07
CA LEU A 169 -14.01 2.88 -6.82
C LEU A 169 -14.32 4.38 -6.80
N TYR A 170 -13.73 5.07 -5.82
CA TYR A 170 -13.90 6.50 -5.61
C TYR A 170 -12.58 7.23 -5.84
N HIS A 171 -12.68 8.47 -6.30
CA HIS A 171 -11.55 9.38 -6.50
C HIS A 171 -11.78 10.67 -5.70
N LEU A 172 -10.75 11.13 -5.01
CA LEU A 172 -10.68 12.46 -4.42
C LEU A 172 -9.57 13.24 -5.12
N GLU A 173 -9.93 14.27 -5.87
CA GLU A 173 -8.94 15.12 -6.53
C GLU A 173 -8.12 15.94 -5.52
N PHE A 174 -6.86 16.21 -5.86
CA PHE A 174 -6.03 17.11 -5.06
C PHE A 174 -6.56 18.55 -5.03
N SER A 175 -7.23 18.98 -6.10
CA SER A 175 -7.90 20.29 -6.16
C SER A 175 -9.01 20.39 -5.09
N ALA A 176 -9.87 19.38 -5.00
CA ALA A 176 -10.91 19.27 -3.98
C ALA A 176 -10.29 19.18 -2.57
N LEU A 177 -9.28 18.32 -2.37
CA LEU A 177 -8.58 18.21 -1.10
C LEU A 177 -7.97 19.55 -0.65
N ALA A 178 -7.37 20.31 -1.57
CA ALA A 178 -6.81 21.62 -1.27
C ALA A 178 -7.89 22.67 -0.93
N GLN A 179 -9.08 22.58 -1.54
CA GLN A 179 -10.21 23.49 -1.27
C GLN A 179 -10.87 23.21 0.08
N HIS A 180 -11.07 21.94 0.43
CA HIS A 180 -11.76 21.53 1.66
C HIS A 180 -10.80 21.42 2.86
N GLY A 181 -9.50 21.29 2.62
CA GLY A 181 -8.47 21.15 3.66
C GLY A 181 -8.48 19.81 4.40
N THR A 182 -9.39 18.89 4.05
CA THR A 182 -9.52 17.55 4.64
C THR A 182 -10.16 16.59 3.62
N PRO A 183 -9.82 15.29 3.66
CA PRO A 183 -10.37 14.30 2.73
C PRO A 183 -11.74 13.74 3.17
N THR A 184 -12.54 14.49 3.94
CA THR A 184 -13.87 14.03 4.38
C THR A 184 -14.96 14.20 3.32
N GLU A 185 -14.73 15.08 2.33
CA GLU A 185 -15.69 15.44 1.28
C GLU A 185 -15.00 15.44 -0.10
N GLY A 186 -15.78 15.55 -1.18
CA GLY A 186 -15.26 15.66 -2.55
C GLY A 186 -14.94 14.33 -3.24
N TRP A 187 -15.26 13.19 -2.62
CA TRP A 187 -15.10 11.88 -3.24
C TRP A 187 -16.18 11.64 -4.30
N GLN A 188 -15.74 11.34 -5.53
CA GLN A 188 -16.61 11.00 -6.65
C GLN A 188 -16.43 9.53 -7.05
N GLU A 189 -17.51 8.86 -7.42
CA GLU A 189 -17.45 7.52 -8.01
C GLU A 189 -16.86 7.64 -9.42
N VAL A 190 -15.84 6.84 -9.72
CA VAL A 190 -15.16 6.85 -11.02
C VAL A 190 -15.21 5.50 -11.74
N PHE A 191 -15.55 4.43 -11.03
CA PHE A 191 -15.64 3.09 -11.62
C PHE A 191 -16.58 2.20 -10.80
N THR A 192 -17.31 1.32 -11.49
CA THR A 192 -18.11 0.25 -10.88
C THR A 192 -17.69 -1.09 -11.45
N SER A 193 -17.30 -2.02 -10.57
CA SER A 193 -16.93 -3.39 -10.94
C SER A 193 -18.17 -4.25 -11.20
N GLU A 194 -18.15 -4.98 -12.31
CA GLU A 194 -19.13 -6.04 -12.59
C GLU A 194 -18.79 -7.37 -11.91
N LEU A 195 -17.59 -7.49 -11.33
CA LEU A 195 -17.11 -8.69 -10.63
C LEU A 195 -17.45 -8.70 -9.13
N GLY A 196 -18.36 -7.84 -8.67
CA GLY A 196 -18.77 -7.76 -7.28
C GLY A 196 -17.96 -6.74 -6.49
N ASN A 197 -17.98 -6.86 -5.16
CA ASN A 197 -17.29 -5.91 -4.30
C ASN A 197 -15.80 -5.84 -4.62
N ILE A 198 -15.22 -4.64 -4.59
CA ILE A 198 -13.78 -4.44 -4.68
C ILE A 198 -13.20 -4.76 -3.30
N LEU A 199 -12.42 -5.82 -3.22
CA LEU A 199 -11.86 -6.36 -1.98
C LEU A 199 -10.49 -5.77 -1.67
N LEU A 200 -9.67 -5.51 -2.70
CA LEU A 200 -8.32 -4.94 -2.57
C LEU A 200 -7.98 -4.10 -3.81
N THR A 201 -7.17 -3.07 -3.62
CA THR A 201 -6.52 -2.33 -4.71
C THR A 201 -5.03 -2.67 -4.75
N GLU A 202 -4.43 -2.71 -5.94
CA GLU A 202 -2.98 -2.75 -6.08
C GLU A 202 -2.36 -1.54 -5.34
N ARG A 203 -1.27 -1.74 -4.58
CA ARG A 203 -0.70 -0.71 -3.70
C ARG A 203 -0.28 0.58 -4.41
N ARG A 204 -0.07 0.56 -5.73
CA ARG A 204 0.32 1.73 -6.53
C ARG A 204 -0.21 1.65 -7.95
N VAL A 205 -0.41 2.82 -8.54
CA VAL A 205 -0.61 2.95 -9.99
C VAL A 205 0.74 2.82 -10.70
N LEU A 206 0.80 2.03 -11.77
CA LEU A 206 1.98 1.91 -12.64
C LEU A 206 1.56 2.11 -14.09
N ASN A 207 2.17 3.04 -14.81
CA ASN A 207 1.83 3.38 -16.21
C ASN A 207 0.33 3.65 -16.40
N TYR A 208 -0.29 4.36 -15.44
CA TYR A 208 -1.74 4.63 -15.39
C TYR A 208 -2.62 3.37 -15.31
N ARG A 209 -2.05 2.22 -14.99
CA ARG A 209 -2.78 0.97 -14.73
C ARG A 209 -2.91 0.73 -13.24
N LEU A 210 -4.06 0.21 -12.85
CA LEU A 210 -4.34 -0.27 -11.51
C LEU A 210 -5.10 -1.60 -11.61
N VAL A 211 -4.69 -2.59 -10.82
CA VAL A 211 -5.48 -3.82 -10.66
C VAL A 211 -6.39 -3.72 -9.45
N LEU A 212 -7.65 -4.06 -9.64
CA LEU A 212 -8.68 -4.22 -8.62
C LEU A 212 -8.92 -5.70 -8.41
N THR A 213 -8.79 -6.16 -7.16
CA THR A 213 -9.22 -7.50 -6.76
C THR A 213 -10.67 -7.42 -6.33
N CYS A 214 -11.54 -8.19 -6.99
CA CYS A 214 -12.97 -8.23 -6.73
C CYS A 214 -13.43 -9.63 -6.29
N GLU A 215 -14.63 -9.75 -5.74
CA GLU A 215 -15.20 -11.02 -5.27
C GLU A 215 -15.17 -12.14 -6.31
N ARG A 216 -15.40 -11.83 -7.59
CA ARG A 216 -15.48 -12.82 -8.68
C ARG A 216 -14.31 -12.75 -9.66
N GLY A 217 -13.22 -12.08 -9.29
CA GLY A 217 -11.99 -12.06 -10.08
C GLY A 217 -11.28 -10.72 -10.08
N LEU A 218 -10.50 -10.45 -11.14
CA LEU A 218 -9.65 -9.27 -11.22
C LEU A 218 -10.10 -8.35 -12.35
N VAL A 219 -9.92 -7.05 -12.14
CA VAL A 219 -10.15 -6.02 -13.15
C VAL A 219 -8.91 -5.15 -13.25
N GLU A 220 -8.37 -4.96 -14.46
CA GLU A 220 -7.39 -3.91 -14.71
C GLU A 220 -8.08 -2.70 -15.29
N ILE A 221 -7.76 -1.52 -14.75
CA ILE A 221 -8.31 -0.24 -15.22
C ILE A 221 -7.19 0.71 -15.67
N ASP A 222 -7.50 1.54 -16.66
CA ASP A 222 -6.79 2.76 -17.03
C ASP A 222 -7.29 3.93 -16.20
N VAL A 223 -6.38 4.67 -15.58
CA VAL A 223 -6.68 5.86 -14.77
C VAL A 223 -6.02 7.13 -15.33
N SER A 224 -5.54 7.11 -16.58
CA SER A 224 -4.87 8.25 -17.21
C SER A 224 -5.77 9.47 -17.44
N HIS A 225 -7.09 9.26 -17.48
CA HIS A 225 -8.09 10.30 -17.73
C HIS A 225 -8.94 10.63 -16.50
N LEU A 226 -8.45 10.32 -15.29
CA LEU A 226 -9.14 10.70 -14.06
C LEU A 226 -9.33 12.23 -13.95
N PRO A 227 -10.49 12.69 -13.45
CA PRO A 227 -11.63 11.88 -12.97
C PRO A 227 -12.61 11.47 -14.07
N ASP A 228 -12.52 12.06 -15.26
CA ASP A 228 -13.55 12.04 -16.30
C ASP A 228 -13.80 10.63 -16.87
N LEU A 229 -12.75 9.81 -16.95
CA LEU A 229 -12.84 8.49 -17.55
C LEU A 229 -11.90 7.48 -16.89
N VAL A 230 -12.47 6.34 -16.49
CA VAL A 230 -11.75 5.13 -16.11
C VAL A 230 -12.13 4.04 -17.10
N ILE A 231 -11.14 3.43 -17.75
CA ILE A 231 -11.37 2.43 -18.81
C ILE A 231 -10.99 1.06 -18.26
N GLU A 232 -11.93 0.11 -18.25
CA GLU A 232 -11.57 -1.29 -18.03
C GLU A 232 -10.74 -1.81 -19.20
N THR A 233 -9.53 -2.30 -18.93
CA THR A 233 -8.62 -2.83 -19.97
C THR A 233 -8.39 -4.32 -19.91
N ALA A 234 -8.69 -4.93 -18.77
CA ALA A 234 -8.74 -6.38 -18.67
C ALA A 234 -9.76 -6.78 -17.60
N ARG A 235 -10.43 -7.91 -17.84
CA ARG A 235 -11.31 -8.55 -16.87
C ARG A 235 -11.02 -10.04 -16.83
N VAL A 236 -10.83 -10.54 -15.63
CA VAL A 236 -10.37 -11.90 -15.39
C VAL A 236 -11.26 -12.56 -14.35
N PRO A 237 -12.35 -13.22 -14.77
CA PRO A 237 -13.16 -14.03 -13.88
C PRO A 237 -12.33 -15.17 -13.28
N MET A 238 -12.26 -15.25 -11.96
CA MET A 238 -11.54 -16.32 -11.27
C MET A 238 -12.12 -16.58 -9.88
N ARG A 239 -11.72 -17.70 -9.27
CA ARG A 239 -12.12 -18.03 -7.90
C ARG A 239 -11.64 -16.92 -6.96
N SER A 240 -12.48 -16.61 -5.99
CA SER A 240 -12.20 -15.65 -4.95
C SER A 240 -11.08 -16.15 -4.03
N GLY A 241 -10.49 -15.25 -3.23
CA GLY A 241 -9.43 -15.59 -2.28
C GLY A 241 -8.01 -15.41 -2.81
N PHE A 242 -7.83 -14.87 -4.02
CA PHE A 242 -6.56 -14.31 -4.49
C PHE A 242 -6.66 -12.79 -4.57
N GLY A 243 -5.54 -12.08 -4.39
CA GLY A 243 -5.48 -10.64 -4.57
C GLY A 243 -4.15 -10.18 -5.16
N VAL A 244 -4.20 -9.21 -6.07
CA VAL A 244 -3.00 -8.57 -6.60
C VAL A 244 -2.64 -7.39 -5.70
N VAL A 245 -1.49 -7.48 -5.03
CA VAL A 245 -1.01 -6.44 -4.11
C VAL A 245 0.05 -5.54 -4.74
N GLY A 246 0.64 -5.96 -5.86
CA GLY A 246 1.64 -5.17 -6.57
C GLY A 246 1.98 -5.75 -7.93
N ARG A 247 2.55 -4.91 -8.81
CA ARG A 247 3.22 -5.34 -10.03
C ARG A 247 4.72 -5.09 -9.98
N ILE A 248 5.45 -6.01 -10.59
CA ILE A 248 6.89 -5.91 -10.83
C ILE A 248 7.10 -5.28 -12.21
N ASP A 249 8.12 -4.41 -12.30
CA ASP A 249 8.50 -3.78 -13.56
C ASP A 249 8.72 -4.85 -14.64
N GLY A 250 7.95 -4.74 -15.73
CA GLY A 250 7.98 -5.70 -16.82
C GLY A 250 6.73 -6.55 -16.96
N GLY A 251 5.84 -6.71 -15.96
CA GLY A 251 4.53 -7.37 -16.15
C GLY A 251 4.22 -8.55 -15.22
N ALA A 252 5.18 -9.00 -14.41
CA ALA A 252 4.89 -9.99 -13.36
C ALA A 252 4.09 -9.36 -12.20
N PHE A 253 3.29 -10.17 -11.52
CA PHE A 253 2.40 -9.74 -10.44
C PHE A 253 2.81 -10.35 -9.10
N ALA A 254 2.75 -9.54 -8.04
CA ALA A 254 2.77 -10.03 -6.66
C ALA A 254 1.34 -10.35 -6.24
N VAL A 255 1.05 -11.63 -6.10
CA VAL A 255 -0.28 -12.17 -5.79
C VAL A 255 -0.27 -12.75 -4.39
N THR A 256 -1.22 -12.37 -3.55
CA THR A 256 -1.48 -13.01 -2.25
C THR A 256 -2.72 -13.89 -2.34
N SER A 257 -2.88 -14.78 -1.37
CA SER A 257 -4.11 -15.55 -1.16
C SER A 257 -4.58 -15.39 0.28
N GLY A 258 -5.90 -15.44 0.50
CA GLY A 258 -6.50 -15.29 1.82
C GLY A 258 -8.00 -15.63 1.82
N ILE A 259 -8.61 -15.55 3.00
CA ILE A 259 -10.05 -15.76 3.17
C ILE A 259 -10.78 -14.47 2.83
N VAL A 260 -11.84 -14.57 2.02
CA VAL A 260 -12.63 -13.42 1.59
C VAL A 260 -13.54 -12.96 2.72
N GLU A 261 -13.49 -11.66 3.00
CA GLU A 261 -14.35 -10.95 3.94
C GLU A 261 -15.00 -9.73 3.26
N PRO A 262 -16.14 -9.24 3.79
CA PRO A 262 -16.76 -7.96 3.40
C PRO A 262 -15.80 -6.78 3.22
N TRP A 263 -14.75 -6.77 4.03
CA TRP A 263 -13.79 -5.67 4.11
C TRP A 263 -12.46 -5.93 3.39
N GLY A 264 -12.25 -7.12 2.79
CA GLY A 264 -11.02 -7.46 2.08
C GLY A 264 -10.63 -8.93 2.20
N LEU A 265 -9.32 -9.21 2.29
CA LEU A 265 -8.80 -10.56 2.54
C LEU A 265 -8.22 -10.68 3.96
N THR A 266 -8.59 -11.73 4.70
CA THR A 266 -7.99 -12.14 5.97
C THR A 266 -6.99 -13.27 5.77
N ASN A 267 -6.16 -13.53 6.79
CA ASN A 267 -5.23 -14.66 6.82
C ASN A 267 -4.37 -14.74 5.55
N MET A 268 -3.91 -13.57 5.10
CA MET A 268 -3.16 -13.46 3.85
C MET A 268 -1.84 -14.21 3.92
N SER A 269 -1.53 -14.99 2.89
CA SER A 269 -0.21 -15.56 2.71
C SER A 269 0.76 -14.51 2.16
N PRO A 270 2.08 -14.62 2.43
CA PRO A 270 3.07 -13.80 1.75
C PRO A 270 2.87 -13.82 0.24
N ALA A 271 3.05 -12.68 -0.44
CA ALA A 271 2.77 -12.65 -1.86
C ALA A 271 3.76 -13.52 -2.63
N MET A 272 3.26 -14.27 -3.60
CA MET A 272 4.06 -14.99 -4.58
C MET A 272 4.20 -14.16 -5.85
N LEU A 273 5.36 -14.27 -6.48
CA LEU A 273 5.60 -13.61 -7.77
C LEU A 273 5.12 -14.53 -8.88
N VAL A 274 4.17 -14.06 -9.67
CA VAL A 274 3.49 -14.84 -10.71
C VAL A 274 3.65 -14.15 -12.06
N GLY A 275 4.05 -14.95 -13.04
CA GLY A 275 4.19 -14.55 -14.45
C GLY A 275 5.58 -14.09 -14.86
N SER A 276 5.76 -13.83 -16.15
CA SER A 276 6.99 -13.32 -16.74
C SER A 276 6.94 -11.81 -17.05
N PRO A 277 8.10 -11.17 -17.29
CA PRO A 277 8.12 -9.90 -17.99
C PRO A 277 7.35 -10.07 -19.32
N THR A 278 6.40 -9.18 -19.59
CA THR A 278 5.43 -9.09 -20.68
C THR A 278 4.09 -9.79 -20.50
N GLU A 279 3.86 -10.51 -19.40
CA GLU A 279 2.55 -11.12 -19.17
C GLU A 279 1.45 -10.08 -18.88
N SER A 280 0.30 -10.29 -19.51
CA SER A 280 -0.91 -9.51 -19.26
C SER A 280 -1.69 -10.11 -18.08
N LEU A 281 -2.56 -9.31 -17.45
CA LEU A 281 -3.43 -9.80 -16.38
C LEU A 281 -4.26 -11.02 -16.84
N LEU A 282 -4.61 -11.11 -18.13
CA LEU A 282 -5.43 -12.18 -18.71
C LEU A 282 -4.76 -13.57 -18.61
N GLU A 283 -3.44 -13.63 -18.54
CA GLU A 283 -2.69 -14.89 -18.45
C GLU A 283 -2.59 -15.41 -17.01
N LEU A 284 -2.84 -14.55 -16.01
CA LEU A 284 -2.65 -14.86 -14.59
C LEU A 284 -3.42 -16.11 -14.12
N PRO A 285 -4.68 -16.39 -14.53
CA PRO A 285 -5.38 -17.60 -14.10
C PRO A 285 -4.72 -18.89 -14.57
N ARG A 286 -4.10 -18.88 -15.76
CA ARG A 286 -3.38 -20.06 -16.27
C ARG A 286 -2.16 -20.33 -15.41
N THR A 287 -1.39 -19.28 -15.10
CA THR A 287 -0.21 -19.38 -14.26
C THR A 287 -0.56 -19.84 -12.84
N LEU A 288 -1.61 -19.27 -12.23
CA LEU A 288 -2.08 -19.68 -10.89
C LEU A 288 -2.57 -21.13 -10.83
N ARG A 289 -3.24 -21.64 -11.88
CA ARG A 289 -3.68 -23.06 -11.94
C ARG A 289 -2.52 -24.04 -12.10
N ALA A 290 -1.42 -23.60 -12.72
CA ALA A 290 -0.25 -24.42 -12.91
C ALA A 290 0.61 -24.54 -11.64
N MET A 291 0.31 -23.74 -10.62
CA MET A 291 1.04 -23.76 -9.35
C MET A 291 0.42 -24.78 -8.40
N PRO A 292 1.23 -25.63 -7.76
CA PRO A 292 0.73 -26.53 -6.73
C PRO A 292 0.19 -25.67 -5.59
N LEU A 293 -1.10 -25.76 -5.32
CA LEU A 293 -1.68 -25.26 -4.09
C LEU A 293 -1.16 -26.18 -2.98
N GLU A 294 -0.28 -25.69 -2.13
CA GLU A 294 -0.04 -26.35 -0.84
C GLU A 294 -1.32 -26.15 -0.02
N ASP A 295 -2.03 -27.26 0.22
CA ASP A 295 -3.22 -27.35 1.08
C ASP A 295 -2.89 -27.03 2.54
#